data_AF-A0A4R9JTI0-F1
#
_entry.id   AF-A0A4R9JTI0-F1
#
_cell.length_a   1.000
_cell.length_b   1.000
_cell.length_c   1.000
_cell.angle_alpha   90.00
_cell.angle_beta   90.00
_cell.angle_gamma   90.00
#
_symmetry.space_group_name_H-M   'P 1'
#
loop_
_entity.id
_entity.type
_entity.pdbx_description
1 polymer ?
#
loop_
_entity_poly.entity_id
_entity_poly.type
_entity_poly.pdbx_seq_one_letter_code
_entity_poly.pdbx_strand_id
1 'polypeptide(L)'
;MFGYILEESFIQFPKVITSVEISKRLGISYGSARLLKQRIQVFSSHQVEVLRKLYYNDLKDTFKDVTLPKVEEEKDIKKHLGKKLYRKIPHLDTCVLYSASQRSNLFRKRFRHGGLTASIYQSDSVGGNQVGILTSTIATQNGCVFFDSVPDQKANTLGTLIRKTVPYESPLFSDEGYPWLWGIYKKHRSINHTAHSKEKRYKFARNRWSKLSVHNQVAEGNQRLLKSAFSAYNYVKPKNSQLYLNELSFIKSIKAIGMDRLVSAQRDGFVPNVSRI
;
A
#
# COMPACT_ATOMS: atom_id res chain seq x y z
N MET A 1 -16.17 -19.79 14.96
CA MET A 1 -15.79 -19.77 13.53
C MET A 1 -15.07 -18.48 13.13
N PHE A 2 -15.69 -17.30 13.21
CA PHE A 2 -15.05 -16.04 12.78
C PHE A 2 -13.73 -15.74 13.52
N GLY A 3 -13.76 -15.71 14.86
CA GLY A 3 -12.57 -15.43 15.68
C GLY A 3 -11.41 -16.39 15.38
N TYR A 4 -11.70 -17.69 15.28
CA TYR A 4 -10.71 -18.70 14.91
C TYR A 4 -10.05 -18.45 13.55
N ILE A 5 -10.84 -18.15 12.49
CA ILE A 5 -10.25 -17.86 11.17
C ILE A 5 -9.47 -16.54 11.19
N LEU A 6 -9.93 -15.56 11.97
CA LEU A 6 -9.22 -14.29 12.12
C LEU A 6 -7.86 -14.50 12.80
N GLU A 7 -7.83 -15.27 13.88
CA GLU A 7 -6.60 -15.66 14.58
C GLU A 7 -5.64 -16.44 13.68
N GLU A 8 -6.14 -17.45 12.97
CA GLU A 8 -5.37 -18.18 11.96
C GLU A 8 -4.79 -17.25 10.89
N SER A 9 -5.53 -16.21 10.48
CA SER A 9 -5.05 -15.23 9.50
C SER A 9 -3.88 -14.40 10.06
N PHE A 10 -3.86 -14.12 11.37
CA PHE A 10 -2.72 -13.48 12.01
C PHE A 10 -1.51 -14.42 12.08
N ILE A 11 -1.72 -15.68 12.45
CA ILE A 11 -0.64 -16.67 12.60
C ILE A 11 0.04 -16.94 11.25
N GLN A 12 -0.74 -17.14 10.18
CA GLN A 12 -0.21 -17.55 8.88
C GLN A 12 0.34 -16.40 8.03
N PHE A 13 0.13 -15.14 8.44
CA PHE A 13 0.63 -13.98 7.70
C PHE A 13 2.14 -14.12 7.41
N PRO A 14 2.60 -13.94 6.16
CA PRO A 14 1.94 -13.22 5.06
C PRO A 14 1.00 -14.04 4.15
N LYS A 15 0.82 -15.34 4.41
CA LYS A 15 -0.12 -16.16 3.65
C LYS A 15 -1.56 -15.74 3.97
N VAL A 16 -2.38 -15.62 2.92
CA VAL A 16 -3.82 -15.35 3.04
C VAL A 16 -4.62 -16.64 3.10
N ILE A 17 -5.66 -16.66 3.93
CA ILE A 17 -6.54 -17.83 4.06
C ILE A 17 -7.65 -17.75 3.01
N THR A 18 -7.69 -18.69 2.07
CA THR A 18 -8.70 -18.72 1.01
C THR A 18 -10.01 -19.34 1.48
N SER A 19 -11.13 -19.09 0.78
CA SER A 19 -12.41 -19.74 1.08
C SER A 19 -12.34 -21.28 1.00
N VAL A 20 -11.49 -21.83 0.13
CA VAL A 20 -11.24 -23.27 0.04
C VAL A 20 -10.56 -23.78 1.31
N GLU A 21 -9.56 -23.05 1.82
CA GLU A 21 -8.89 -23.41 3.06
C GLU A 21 -9.83 -23.29 4.26
N ILE A 22 -10.65 -22.23 4.34
CA ILE A 22 -11.67 -22.08 5.40
C ILE A 22 -12.63 -23.27 5.40
N SER A 23 -13.13 -23.67 4.22
CA SER A 23 -14.06 -24.80 4.07
C SER A 23 -13.45 -26.08 4.61
N LYS A 24 -12.20 -26.38 4.24
CA LYS A 24 -11.48 -27.57 4.71
C LYS A 24 -11.23 -27.55 6.22
N ARG A 25 -10.78 -26.42 6.75
CA ARG A 25 -10.43 -26.27 8.18
C ARG A 25 -11.64 -26.38 9.10
N LEU A 26 -12.79 -25.86 8.68
CA LEU A 26 -14.00 -25.83 9.50
C LEU A 26 -14.98 -26.97 9.19
N GLY A 27 -14.72 -27.78 8.16
CA GLY A 27 -15.66 -28.81 7.70
C GLY A 27 -17.00 -28.24 7.20
N ILE A 28 -17.01 -27.01 6.67
CA ILE A 28 -18.23 -26.33 6.20
C ILE A 28 -18.28 -26.27 4.68
N SER A 29 -19.48 -26.08 4.13
CA SER A 29 -19.65 -25.89 2.68
C SER A 29 -18.83 -24.71 2.15
N TYR A 30 -18.43 -24.77 0.88
CA TYR A 30 -17.71 -23.68 0.22
C TYR A 30 -18.50 -22.36 0.25
N GLY A 31 -19.83 -22.42 0.12
CA GLY A 31 -20.70 -21.24 0.20
C GLY A 31 -20.60 -20.55 1.56
N SER A 32 -20.70 -21.31 2.65
CA SER A 32 -20.56 -20.79 4.02
C SER A 32 -19.15 -20.25 4.28
N ALA A 33 -18.12 -20.95 3.79
CA ALA A 33 -16.73 -20.49 3.90
C ALA A 33 -16.48 -19.19 3.13
N ARG A 34 -17.05 -19.04 1.94
CA ARG A 34 -16.99 -17.81 1.13
C ARG A 34 -17.66 -16.65 1.84
N LEU A 35 -18.83 -16.85 2.43
CA LEU A 35 -19.51 -15.82 3.22
C LEU A 35 -18.68 -15.41 4.44
N LEU A 36 -18.06 -16.37 5.13
CA LEU A 36 -17.18 -16.08 6.25
C LEU A 36 -15.97 -15.26 5.82
N LYS A 37 -15.35 -15.60 4.68
CA LYS A 37 -14.25 -14.82 4.09
C LYS A 37 -14.66 -13.38 3.80
N GLN A 38 -15.82 -13.19 3.18
CA GLN A 38 -16.35 -11.87 2.86
C GLN A 38 -16.59 -11.04 4.12
N ARG A 39 -17.11 -11.65 5.19
CA ARG A 39 -17.28 -10.96 6.49
C ARG A 39 -15.94 -10.50 7.06
N ILE A 40 -14.88 -11.32 6.96
CA ILE A 40 -13.53 -10.93 7.41
C ILE A 40 -13.00 -9.74 6.60
N GLN A 41 -13.23 -9.73 5.28
CA GLN A 41 -12.80 -8.64 4.41
C GLN A 41 -13.54 -7.33 4.70
N VAL A 42 -14.85 -7.40 4.94
CA VAL A 42 -15.66 -6.24 5.35
C VAL A 42 -15.22 -5.74 6.73
N PHE A 43 -15.06 -6.64 7.70
CA PHE A 43 -14.52 -6.31 9.01
C PHE A 43 -13.17 -5.60 8.89
N SER A 44 -12.23 -6.18 8.15
CA SER A 44 -10.90 -5.62 7.92
C SER A 44 -10.97 -4.23 7.28
N SER A 45 -11.91 -4.01 6.34
CA SER A 45 -12.10 -2.71 5.71
C SER A 45 -12.50 -1.63 6.70
N HIS A 46 -13.37 -1.95 7.66
CA HIS A 46 -13.71 -1.02 8.74
C HIS A 46 -12.50 -0.77 9.67
N GLN A 47 -11.77 -1.83 10.02
CA GLN A 47 -10.62 -1.71 10.91
C GLN A 47 -9.47 -0.91 10.29
N VAL A 48 -9.23 -1.05 8.98
CA VAL A 48 -8.19 -0.28 8.26
C VAL A 48 -8.44 1.21 8.36
N GLU A 49 -9.69 1.67 8.32
CA GLU A 49 -10.00 3.10 8.47
C GLU A 49 -9.66 3.62 9.87
N VAL A 50 -9.91 2.83 10.92
CA VAL A 50 -9.49 3.17 12.29
C VAL A 50 -7.96 3.22 12.38
N LEU A 51 -7.27 2.17 11.88
CA LEU A 51 -5.82 2.10 11.89
C LEU A 51 -5.17 3.24 11.10
N ARG A 52 -5.76 3.64 9.97
CA ARG A 52 -5.29 4.75 9.15
C ARG A 52 -5.36 6.07 9.92
N LYS A 53 -6.44 6.32 10.66
CA LYS A 53 -6.56 7.52 11.52
C LYS A 53 -5.55 7.51 12.67
N LEU A 54 -5.40 6.38 13.35
CA LEU A 54 -4.39 6.24 14.41
C LEU A 54 -2.98 6.50 13.88
N TYR A 55 -2.66 5.92 12.73
CA TYR A 55 -1.40 6.12 12.04
C TYR A 55 -1.19 7.58 11.62
N TYR A 56 -2.22 8.24 11.09
CA TYR A 56 -2.16 9.66 10.74
C TYR A 56 -1.83 10.53 11.95
N ASN A 57 -2.53 10.31 13.08
CA ASN A 57 -2.29 11.05 14.31
C ASN A 57 -0.89 10.79 14.87
N ASP A 58 -0.43 9.52 14.86
CA ASP A 58 0.92 9.16 15.26
C ASP A 58 1.99 9.89 14.47
N LEU A 59 1.83 9.97 13.15
CA LEU A 59 2.73 10.69 12.28
C LEU A 59 2.70 12.19 12.57
N LYS A 60 1.51 12.75 12.75
CA LYS A 60 1.33 14.18 13.04
C LYS A 60 2.06 14.57 14.32
N ASP A 61 1.86 13.80 15.39
CA ASP A 61 2.49 14.05 16.69
C ASP A 61 3.99 13.77 16.65
N THR A 62 4.41 12.71 15.95
CA THR A 62 5.83 12.34 15.81
C THR A 62 6.64 13.40 15.07
N PHE A 63 6.08 14.05 14.04
CA PHE A 63 6.82 14.91 13.11
C PHE A 63 6.45 16.39 13.17
N LYS A 64 5.61 16.79 14.14
CA LYS A 64 5.15 18.19 14.33
C LYS A 64 6.30 19.19 14.30
N ASP A 65 7.32 18.95 15.12
CA ASP A 65 8.46 19.87 15.31
C ASP A 65 9.75 19.39 14.64
N VAL A 66 9.64 18.40 13.74
CA VAL A 66 10.80 17.80 13.08
C VAL A 66 11.07 18.51 11.76
N THR A 67 12.26 19.10 11.60
CA THR A 67 12.73 19.66 10.32
C THR A 67 13.64 18.68 9.59
N LEU A 68 13.51 18.60 8.27
CA LEU A 68 14.49 17.89 7.44
C LEU A 68 15.55 18.87 6.92
N PRO A 69 16.81 18.43 6.75
CA PRO A 69 17.81 19.24 6.06
C PRO A 69 17.36 19.55 4.63
N LYS A 70 17.70 20.73 4.11
CA LYS A 70 17.39 21.07 2.71
C LYS A 70 18.09 20.08 1.77
N VAL A 71 17.50 19.86 0.60
CA VAL A 71 18.05 18.93 -0.41
C VAL A 71 19.45 19.36 -0.84
N GLU A 72 19.67 20.67 -0.97
CA GLU A 72 20.93 21.31 -1.35
C GLU A 72 22.07 21.08 -0.34
N GLU A 73 21.74 20.86 0.94
CA GLU A 73 22.75 20.64 1.98
C GLU A 73 23.41 19.26 1.88
N GLU A 74 22.89 18.36 1.03
CA GLU A 74 23.36 16.98 0.84
C GLU A 74 23.64 16.20 2.13
N LYS A 75 22.88 16.48 3.20
CA LYS A 75 23.00 15.79 4.49
C LYS A 75 22.23 14.48 4.49
N ASP A 76 22.82 13.46 5.13
CA ASP A 76 22.16 12.18 5.33
C ASP A 76 21.02 12.30 6.35
N ILE A 77 19.80 11.96 5.91
CA ILE A 77 18.58 12.16 6.70
C ILE A 77 18.55 11.23 7.92
N LYS A 78 19.04 10.00 7.79
CA LYS A 78 19.04 9.02 8.87
C LYS A 78 20.00 9.41 9.98
N LYS A 79 21.17 9.96 9.63
CA LYS A 79 22.12 10.51 10.61
C LYS A 79 21.52 11.73 11.32
N HIS A 80 20.80 12.60 10.60
CA HIS A 80 20.19 13.80 11.18
C HIS A 80 19.04 13.49 12.16
N LEU A 81 18.13 12.60 11.79
CA LEU A 81 16.94 12.28 12.60
C LEU A 81 17.18 11.20 13.67
N GLY A 82 18.24 10.41 13.50
CA GLY A 82 18.45 9.19 14.27
C GLY A 82 17.56 8.03 13.80
N LYS A 83 17.99 6.81 14.15
CA LYS A 83 17.41 5.54 13.65
C LYS A 83 15.94 5.35 14.00
N LYS A 84 15.50 5.76 15.21
CA LYS A 84 14.13 5.53 15.69
C LYS A 84 13.11 6.35 14.90
N LEU A 85 13.41 7.64 14.71
CA LEU A 85 12.53 8.56 13.99
C LEU A 85 12.55 8.31 12.49
N TYR A 86 13.73 8.04 11.92
CA TYR A 86 13.89 7.68 10.52
C TYR A 86 13.01 6.49 10.09
N ARG A 87 12.90 5.45 10.93
CA ARG A 87 12.06 4.27 10.63
C ARG A 87 10.57 4.57 10.51
N LYS A 88 10.11 5.69 11.09
CA LYS A 88 8.72 6.12 11.05
C LYS A 88 8.37 6.94 9.80
N ILE A 89 9.34 7.21 8.92
CA ILE A 89 9.06 7.95 7.68
C ILE A 89 8.23 7.05 6.74
N PRO A 90 7.04 7.49 6.28
CA PRO A 90 6.27 6.78 5.27
C PRO A 90 6.99 6.74 3.93
N HIS A 91 6.86 5.60 3.26
CA HIS A 91 7.26 5.38 1.87
C HIS A 91 6.01 5.16 1.02
N LEU A 92 5.98 5.80 -0.15
CA LEU A 92 4.91 5.73 -1.12
C LEU A 92 5.39 5.08 -2.41
N ASP A 93 4.60 4.13 -2.90
CA ASP A 93 4.76 3.62 -4.25
C ASP A 93 3.47 3.08 -4.86
N THR A 94 3.48 2.79 -6.16
CA THR A 94 2.39 2.11 -6.85
C THR A 94 2.90 0.93 -7.66
N CYS A 95 2.15 -0.17 -7.64
CA CYS A 95 2.48 -1.34 -8.43
C CYS A 95 1.25 -1.96 -9.10
N VAL A 96 1.47 -2.61 -10.23
CA VAL A 96 0.48 -3.44 -10.89
C VAL A 96 0.49 -4.82 -10.24
N LEU A 97 -0.67 -5.21 -9.69
CA LEU A 97 -0.91 -6.50 -9.04
C LEU A 97 -1.39 -7.55 -10.04
N TYR A 98 -2.38 -7.17 -10.87
CA TYR A 98 -2.79 -7.93 -12.05
C TYR A 98 -2.76 -7.00 -13.25
N SER A 99 -2.22 -7.47 -14.37
CA SER A 99 -2.14 -6.71 -15.61
C SER A 99 -3.08 -7.28 -16.67
N ALA A 100 -3.52 -6.44 -17.61
CA ALA A 100 -4.12 -6.87 -18.86
C ALA A 100 -3.08 -7.67 -19.67
N SER A 101 -3.27 -8.99 -19.74
CA SER A 101 -2.47 -9.88 -20.58
C SER A 101 -2.72 -9.63 -22.08
N GLN A 102 -1.79 -10.04 -22.93
CA GLN A 102 -1.97 -10.00 -24.39
C GLN A 102 -3.24 -10.73 -24.83
N ARG A 103 -3.53 -11.89 -24.23
CA ARG A 103 -4.74 -12.68 -24.51
C ARG A 103 -6.01 -11.92 -24.12
N SER A 104 -6.06 -11.36 -22.91
CA SER A 104 -7.19 -10.52 -22.51
C SER A 104 -7.31 -9.27 -23.38
N ASN A 105 -6.24 -8.84 -24.05
CA ASN A 105 -6.26 -7.69 -24.94
C ASN A 105 -6.47 -8.05 -26.42
N LEU A 106 -6.80 -9.32 -26.74
CA LEU A 106 -6.89 -9.84 -28.12
C LEU A 106 -5.66 -9.47 -28.98
N PHE A 107 -4.47 -9.51 -28.36
CA PHE A 107 -3.19 -9.12 -28.97
C PHE A 107 -3.13 -7.68 -29.51
N ARG A 108 -4.07 -6.81 -29.11
CA ARG A 108 -4.07 -5.39 -29.45
C ARG A 108 -3.05 -4.61 -28.61
N LYS A 109 -2.71 -3.40 -29.06
CA LYS A 109 -1.87 -2.47 -28.29
C LYS A 109 -2.57 -2.06 -26.99
N ARG A 110 -1.79 -1.84 -25.93
CA ARG A 110 -2.30 -1.43 -24.61
C ARG A 110 -3.03 -0.08 -24.67
N PHE A 111 -3.94 0.12 -23.72
CA PHE A 111 -4.66 1.38 -23.49
C PHE A 111 -3.71 2.58 -23.43
N ARG A 112 -3.97 3.63 -24.23
CA ARG A 112 -3.26 4.94 -24.21
C ARG A 112 -1.72 4.93 -24.24
N HIS A 113 -1.11 3.78 -24.51
CA HIS A 113 0.34 3.53 -24.62
C HIS A 113 1.20 3.93 -23.39
N GLY A 114 1.85 2.94 -22.77
CA GLY A 114 2.92 3.13 -21.76
C GLY A 114 2.43 3.34 -20.32
N GLY A 115 3.30 3.01 -19.35
CA GLY A 115 3.04 3.22 -17.92
C GLY A 115 2.22 2.14 -17.21
N LEU A 116 2.08 2.29 -15.89
CA LEU A 116 1.40 1.34 -15.02
C LEU A 116 -0.12 1.38 -15.19
N THR A 117 -0.71 2.58 -15.34
CA THR A 117 -2.15 2.75 -15.62
C THR A 117 -2.54 2.01 -16.90
N ALA A 118 -1.82 2.18 -18.01
CA ALA A 118 -2.08 1.46 -19.26
C ALA A 118 -2.05 -0.07 -19.12
N SER A 119 -1.33 -0.59 -18.12
CA SER A 119 -1.15 -2.02 -17.91
C SER A 119 -2.33 -2.69 -17.22
N ILE A 120 -3.27 -1.92 -16.64
CA ILE A 120 -4.47 -2.46 -15.97
C ILE A 120 -5.75 -2.32 -16.80
N TYR A 121 -5.70 -1.61 -17.93
CA TYR A 121 -6.81 -1.45 -18.86
C TYR A 121 -6.57 -2.25 -20.14
N GLN A 122 -7.65 -2.76 -20.70
CA GLN A 122 -7.64 -3.26 -22.07
C GLN A 122 -7.59 -2.09 -23.08
N SER A 123 -7.22 -2.38 -24.32
CA SER A 123 -7.26 -1.43 -25.44
C SER A 123 -8.67 -0.87 -25.63
N ASP A 124 -8.77 0.38 -26.06
CA ASP A 124 -10.04 1.01 -26.43
C ASP A 124 -10.78 0.20 -27.50
N SER A 125 -10.03 -0.42 -28.42
CA SER A 125 -10.55 -1.29 -29.49
C SER A 125 -11.23 -2.58 -29.01
N VAL A 126 -11.03 -2.97 -27.74
CA VAL A 126 -11.68 -4.14 -27.13
C VAL A 126 -12.52 -3.74 -25.90
N GLY A 127 -12.89 -2.46 -25.81
CA GLY A 127 -13.81 -1.92 -24.81
C GLY A 127 -13.17 -1.09 -23.70
N GLY A 128 -11.83 -0.99 -23.63
CA GLY A 128 -11.17 -0.06 -22.69
C GLY A 128 -11.37 -0.38 -21.21
N ASN A 129 -11.84 -1.58 -20.86
CA ASN A 129 -12.25 -1.92 -19.50
C ASN A 129 -11.04 -2.13 -18.57
N GLN A 130 -11.21 -1.77 -17.29
CA GLN A 130 -10.25 -2.14 -16.25
C GLN A 130 -10.36 -3.63 -15.95
N VAL A 131 -9.31 -4.39 -16.27
CA VAL A 131 -9.22 -5.83 -15.98
C VAL A 131 -8.13 -6.14 -14.96
N GLY A 132 -7.16 -5.24 -14.83
CA GLY A 132 -6.06 -5.33 -13.88
C GLY A 132 -6.29 -4.49 -12.62
N ILE A 133 -5.40 -4.68 -11.64
CA ILE A 133 -5.42 -3.98 -10.36
C ILE A 133 -4.13 -3.20 -10.22
N LEU A 134 -4.25 -1.88 -10.10
CA LEU A 134 -3.16 -0.99 -9.71
C LEU A 134 -3.33 -0.70 -8.22
N THR A 135 -2.25 -0.88 -7.46
CA THR A 135 -2.25 -0.72 -6.00
C THR A 135 -1.32 0.41 -5.61
N SER A 136 -1.82 1.39 -4.87
CA SER A 136 -1.02 2.35 -4.13
C SER A 136 -0.65 1.76 -2.77
N THR A 137 0.60 1.95 -2.35
CA THR A 137 1.16 1.46 -1.11
C THR A 137 1.71 2.63 -0.31
N ILE A 138 1.23 2.80 0.92
CA ILE A 138 1.84 3.67 1.92
C ILE A 138 2.30 2.80 3.07
N ALA A 139 3.60 2.81 3.37
CA ALA A 139 4.17 1.91 4.36
C ALA A 139 5.28 2.55 5.20
N THR A 140 5.41 2.13 6.45
CA THR A 140 6.55 2.48 7.32
C THR A 140 7.42 1.26 7.62
N GLN A 141 8.69 1.52 7.96
CA GLN A 141 9.63 0.43 8.24
C GLN A 141 9.25 -0.27 9.55
N ASN A 142 8.95 -1.57 9.46
CA ASN A 142 8.43 -2.38 10.57
C ASN A 142 7.14 -1.81 11.18
N GLY A 143 6.36 -1.06 10.40
CA GLY A 143 5.14 -0.40 10.85
C GLY A 143 3.93 -0.78 10.01
N CYS A 144 2.96 0.13 9.97
CA CYS A 144 1.72 -0.03 9.21
C CYS A 144 1.97 -0.04 7.70
N VAL A 145 1.06 -0.71 6.99
CA VAL A 145 0.92 -0.64 5.54
C VAL A 145 -0.54 -0.41 5.18
N PHE A 146 -0.75 0.42 4.16
CA PHE A 146 -2.05 0.67 3.57
C PHE A 146 -1.93 0.42 2.08
N PHE A 147 -2.73 -0.53 1.59
CA PHE A 147 -2.88 -0.83 0.18
C PHE A 147 -4.22 -0.32 -0.31
N ASP A 148 -4.21 0.53 -1.34
CA ASP A 148 -5.41 1.10 -1.93
C ASP A 148 -5.46 0.77 -3.42
N SER A 149 -6.59 0.22 -3.88
CA SER A 149 -6.84 -0.06 -5.28
C SER A 149 -7.22 1.24 -5.97
N VAL A 150 -6.45 1.60 -7.00
CA VAL A 150 -6.61 2.89 -7.69
C VAL A 150 -6.82 2.67 -9.19
N PRO A 151 -7.60 3.53 -9.85
CA PRO A 151 -7.77 3.48 -11.29
C PRO A 151 -6.55 4.04 -12.05
N ASP A 152 -5.81 4.98 -11.47
CA ASP A 152 -4.65 5.60 -12.12
C ASP A 152 -3.65 6.19 -11.11
N GLN A 153 -2.53 6.71 -11.61
CA GLN A 153 -1.46 7.34 -10.83
C GLN A 153 -1.59 8.88 -10.77
N LYS A 154 -2.75 9.46 -11.11
CA LYS A 154 -2.89 10.91 -11.17
C LYS A 154 -2.91 11.53 -9.78
N ALA A 155 -2.53 12.81 -9.71
CA ALA A 155 -2.51 13.59 -8.46
C ALA A 155 -3.89 13.63 -7.77
N ASN A 156 -4.99 13.71 -8.52
CA ASN A 156 -6.34 13.73 -7.94
C ASN A 156 -6.69 12.39 -7.26
N THR A 157 -6.22 11.28 -7.82
CA THR A 157 -6.45 9.93 -7.30
C THR A 157 -5.55 9.63 -6.11
N LEU A 158 -4.23 9.79 -6.29
CA LEU A 158 -3.27 9.44 -5.25
C LEU A 158 -3.13 10.50 -4.17
N GLY A 159 -3.25 11.78 -4.53
CA GLY A 159 -3.13 12.88 -3.58
C GLY A 159 -4.21 12.83 -2.50
N THR A 160 -5.43 12.43 -2.84
CA THR A 160 -6.51 12.25 -1.85
C THR A 160 -6.21 11.12 -0.87
N LEU A 161 -5.71 9.99 -1.35
CA LEU A 161 -5.31 8.85 -0.51
C LEU A 161 -4.13 9.16 0.41
N ILE A 162 -3.11 9.85 -0.11
CA ILE A 162 -1.94 10.25 0.67
C ILE A 162 -2.37 11.24 1.76
N ARG A 163 -3.16 12.26 1.43
CA ARG A 163 -3.69 13.24 2.40
C ARG A 163 -4.54 12.59 3.50
N LYS A 164 -5.27 11.52 3.17
CA LYS A 164 -6.05 10.74 4.14
C LYS A 164 -5.17 9.95 5.12
N THR A 165 -3.93 9.63 4.73
CA THR A 165 -3.07 8.67 5.45
C THR A 165 -1.85 9.33 6.10
N VAL A 166 -1.30 10.37 5.49
CA VAL A 166 -0.06 11.05 5.89
C VAL A 166 -0.36 12.55 6.06
N PRO A 167 -0.03 13.16 7.21
CA PRO A 167 -0.20 14.59 7.43
C PRO A 167 0.86 15.40 6.65
N TYR A 168 0.54 16.63 6.24
CA TYR A 168 1.42 17.47 5.41
C TYR A 168 2.75 17.82 6.09
N GLU A 169 2.73 17.85 7.42
CA GLU A 169 3.89 18.14 8.26
C GLU A 169 4.82 16.94 8.35
N SER A 170 4.40 15.73 7.96
CA SER A 170 5.27 14.55 7.99
C SER A 170 6.20 14.49 6.79
N PRO A 171 7.43 13.98 6.98
CA PRO A 171 8.27 13.58 5.86
C PRO A 171 7.61 12.44 5.09
N LEU A 172 7.87 12.37 3.78
CA LEU A 172 7.34 11.32 2.91
C LEU A 172 8.39 10.97 1.85
N PHE A 173 8.70 9.69 1.71
CA PHE A 173 9.63 9.21 0.69
C PHE A 173 8.87 8.53 -0.45
N SER A 174 9.35 8.70 -1.69
CA SER A 174 8.81 8.00 -2.85
C SER A 174 9.87 7.79 -3.93
N ASP A 175 9.50 7.10 -5.00
CA ASP A 175 10.20 7.19 -6.28
C ASP A 175 9.93 8.56 -6.95
N GLU A 176 10.66 8.88 -8.02
CA GLU A 176 10.49 10.11 -8.81
C GLU A 176 9.18 10.19 -9.63
N GLY A 177 8.38 9.11 -9.65
CA GLY A 177 7.09 9.07 -10.33
C GLY A 177 6.00 10.00 -9.79
N TYR A 178 6.28 10.81 -8.76
CA TYR A 178 5.32 11.70 -8.08
C TYR A 178 5.79 13.17 -8.04
N PRO A 179 6.06 13.82 -9.18
CA PRO A 179 6.62 15.17 -9.22
C PRO A 179 5.71 16.21 -8.53
N TRP A 180 4.39 16.00 -8.57
CA TRP A 180 3.39 16.89 -7.98
C TRP A 180 3.38 16.88 -6.43
N LEU A 181 4.05 15.93 -5.78
CA LEU A 181 4.13 15.90 -4.31
C LEU A 181 4.98 17.03 -3.74
N TRP A 182 5.98 17.52 -4.49
CA TRP A 182 6.87 18.61 -4.05
C TRP A 182 6.12 19.89 -3.69
N GLY A 183 5.04 20.22 -4.40
CA GLY A 183 4.22 21.40 -4.12
C GLY A 183 3.27 21.24 -2.93
N ILE A 184 3.10 20.02 -2.43
CA ILE A 184 2.10 19.68 -1.39
C ILE A 184 2.80 19.32 -0.07
N TYR A 185 3.79 18.44 -0.12
CA TYR A 185 4.54 17.96 1.03
C TYR A 185 5.94 18.58 1.03
N LYS A 186 6.12 19.66 1.80
CA LYS A 186 7.41 20.38 1.88
C LYS A 186 8.59 19.49 2.32
N LYS A 187 8.30 18.43 3.09
CA LYS A 187 9.27 17.45 3.60
C LYS A 187 9.35 16.18 2.72
N HIS A 188 8.78 16.20 1.52
CA HIS A 188 8.87 15.09 0.56
C HIS A 188 10.30 14.92 0.04
N ARG A 189 10.72 13.67 -0.18
CA ARG A 189 11.96 13.33 -0.85
C ARG A 189 11.70 12.21 -1.86
N SER A 190 12.25 12.35 -3.05
CA SER A 190 12.21 11.30 -4.08
C SER A 190 13.59 10.73 -4.35
N ILE A 191 13.63 9.47 -4.78
CA ILE A 191 14.83 8.81 -5.30
C ILE A 191 14.62 8.49 -6.78
N ASN A 192 15.64 8.72 -7.62
CA ASN A 192 15.62 8.30 -9.02
C ASN A 192 16.16 6.88 -9.17
N HIS A 193 15.31 5.88 -9.43
CA HIS A 193 15.78 4.52 -9.66
C HIS A 193 16.35 4.27 -11.07
N THR A 194 16.18 5.23 -11.98
CA THR A 194 16.68 5.17 -13.37
C THR A 194 17.96 5.96 -13.61
N ALA A 195 18.46 6.69 -12.60
CA ALA A 195 19.69 7.46 -12.71
C ALA A 195 20.86 6.55 -13.11
N HIS A 196 21.60 6.95 -14.14
CA HIS A 196 22.77 6.22 -14.62
C HIS A 196 24.03 6.58 -13.83
N SER A 197 25.04 5.69 -13.89
CA SER A 197 26.34 6.01 -13.30
C SER A 197 26.96 7.26 -13.93
N LYS A 198 27.52 8.14 -13.09
CA LYS A 198 28.32 9.28 -13.55
C LYS A 198 29.66 8.83 -14.12
N GLU A 199 30.12 7.63 -13.77
CA GLU A 199 31.38 7.07 -14.27
C GLU A 199 31.20 6.51 -15.69
N LYS A 200 32.03 7.00 -16.62
CA LYS A 200 31.99 6.60 -18.04
C LYS A 200 32.12 5.08 -18.24
N ARG A 201 32.91 4.40 -17.38
CA ARG A 201 33.13 2.95 -17.40
C ARG A 201 31.86 2.15 -17.07
N TYR A 202 30.96 2.72 -16.28
CA TYR A 202 29.75 2.06 -15.80
C TYR A 202 28.46 2.74 -16.29
N LYS A 203 28.49 3.37 -17.46
CA LYS A 203 27.39 4.18 -17.99
C LYS A 203 26.03 3.43 -18.05
N PHE A 204 26.04 2.11 -18.22
CA PHE A 204 24.83 1.27 -18.21
C PHE A 204 24.41 0.80 -16.81
N ALA A 205 25.30 0.92 -15.81
CA ALA A 205 24.95 0.63 -14.43
C ALA A 205 24.01 1.72 -13.90
N ARG A 206 22.94 1.29 -13.23
CA ARG A 206 22.02 2.20 -12.53
C ARG A 206 22.62 2.61 -11.20
N ASN A 207 22.71 3.92 -10.99
CA ASN A 207 23.27 4.50 -9.80
C ASN A 207 22.22 4.55 -8.68
N ARG A 208 22.43 3.64 -7.73
CA ARG A 208 22.00 3.63 -6.33
C ARG A 208 20.52 3.33 -6.03
N TRP A 209 20.34 2.30 -5.20
CA TRP A 209 19.10 1.93 -4.52
C TRP A 209 18.64 2.92 -3.43
N SER A 210 19.54 3.83 -3.02
CA SER A 210 19.30 4.89 -2.03
C SER A 210 20.29 6.05 -2.19
N LYS A 211 19.90 7.28 -1.86
CA LYS A 211 20.80 8.45 -1.79
C LYS A 211 20.51 9.22 -0.50
N LEU A 212 21.54 9.46 0.33
CA LEU A 212 21.41 10.20 1.61
C LEU A 212 20.34 9.64 2.54
N SER A 213 20.22 8.30 2.55
CA SER A 213 19.15 7.57 3.22
C SER A 213 17.74 7.94 2.74
N VAL A 214 17.58 8.38 1.48
CA VAL A 214 16.29 8.41 0.78
C VAL A 214 16.22 7.18 -0.12
N HIS A 215 15.18 6.38 0.02
CA HIS A 215 14.91 5.18 -0.79
C HIS A 215 13.43 4.85 -0.80
N ASN A 216 12.99 3.93 -1.65
CA ASN A 216 11.60 3.45 -1.68
C ASN A 216 11.40 1.97 -1.29
N GLN A 217 12.47 1.30 -0.86
CA GLN A 217 12.50 -0.14 -0.58
C GLN A 217 11.44 -0.65 0.41
N VAL A 218 10.95 0.20 1.32
CA VAL A 218 9.89 -0.19 2.28
C VAL A 218 8.58 -0.44 1.54
N ALA A 219 8.19 0.43 0.61
CA ALA A 219 7.00 0.24 -0.19
C ALA A 219 7.15 -0.95 -1.15
N GLU A 220 8.28 -1.04 -1.87
CA GLU A 220 8.59 -2.14 -2.79
C GLU A 220 8.58 -3.52 -2.09
N GLY A 221 9.19 -3.61 -0.90
CA GLY A 221 9.20 -4.84 -0.11
C GLY A 221 7.80 -5.28 0.31
N ASN A 222 6.94 -4.32 0.65
CA ASN A 222 5.52 -4.58 0.94
C ASN A 222 4.74 -5.02 -0.30
N GLN A 223 5.02 -4.44 -1.46
CA GLN A 223 4.40 -4.87 -2.72
C GLN A 223 4.83 -6.28 -3.14
N ARG A 224 6.08 -6.68 -2.86
CA ARG A 224 6.54 -8.06 -3.07
C ARG A 224 5.75 -9.04 -2.20
N LEU A 225 5.56 -8.68 -0.91
CA LEU A 225 4.72 -9.45 0.01
C LEU A 225 3.28 -9.54 -0.52
N LEU A 226 2.70 -8.42 -0.95
CA LEU A 226 1.37 -8.35 -1.54
C LEU A 226 1.22 -9.31 -2.74
N LYS A 227 2.15 -9.25 -3.71
CA LYS A 227 2.14 -10.13 -4.88
C LYS A 227 2.23 -11.60 -4.50
N SER A 228 3.10 -11.92 -3.54
CA SER A 228 3.24 -13.29 -3.03
C SER A 228 1.96 -13.79 -2.35
N ALA A 229 1.26 -12.94 -1.61
CA ALA A 229 0.01 -13.28 -0.95
C ALA A 229 -1.13 -13.48 -1.97
N PHE A 230 -1.22 -12.60 -2.96
CA PHE A 230 -2.29 -12.61 -3.97
C PHE A 230 -2.16 -13.73 -5.02
N SER A 231 -1.00 -14.38 -5.11
CA SER A 231 -0.84 -15.58 -5.94
C SER A 231 -1.82 -16.68 -5.53
N ALA A 232 -2.17 -16.77 -4.24
CA ALA A 232 -3.13 -17.74 -3.71
C ALA A 232 -4.56 -17.56 -4.26
N TYR A 233 -4.92 -16.38 -4.76
CA TYR A 233 -6.25 -16.11 -5.31
C TYR A 233 -6.35 -16.33 -6.83
N ASN A 234 -5.21 -16.52 -7.52
CA ASN A 234 -5.06 -16.52 -8.99
C ASN A 234 -5.49 -15.21 -9.68
N TYR A 235 -6.74 -14.77 -9.52
CA TYR A 235 -7.27 -13.52 -10.06
C TYR A 235 -8.35 -12.94 -9.15
N VAL A 236 -8.28 -11.62 -8.95
CA VAL A 236 -9.31 -10.85 -8.24
C VAL A 236 -9.88 -9.81 -9.20
N LYS A 237 -11.21 -9.74 -9.30
CA LYS A 237 -11.87 -8.72 -10.11
C LYS A 237 -11.58 -7.32 -9.54
N PRO A 238 -11.24 -6.32 -10.37
CA PRO A 238 -10.94 -4.96 -9.89
C PRO A 238 -12.01 -4.35 -9.01
N LYS A 239 -13.30 -4.60 -9.29
CA LYS A 239 -14.41 -4.11 -8.44
C LYS A 239 -14.32 -4.55 -6.97
N ASN A 240 -13.72 -5.71 -6.71
CA ASN A 240 -13.64 -6.29 -5.36
C ASN A 240 -12.25 -6.17 -4.75
N SER A 241 -11.26 -5.64 -5.48
CA SER A 241 -9.85 -5.62 -5.08
C SER A 241 -9.63 -4.99 -3.71
N GLN A 242 -10.30 -3.87 -3.43
CA GLN A 242 -10.11 -3.12 -2.18
C GLN A 242 -10.40 -3.97 -0.94
N LEU A 243 -11.39 -4.86 -0.99
CA LEU A 243 -11.73 -5.76 0.12
C LEU A 243 -10.56 -6.72 0.45
N TYR A 244 -9.88 -7.23 -0.57
CA TYR A 244 -8.72 -8.13 -0.41
C TYR A 244 -7.48 -7.36 0.03
N LEU A 245 -7.28 -6.14 -0.48
CA LEU A 245 -6.18 -5.26 -0.08
C LEU A 245 -6.31 -4.80 1.38
N ASN A 246 -7.53 -4.46 1.80
CA ASN A 246 -7.83 -4.06 3.17
C ASN A 246 -7.58 -5.20 4.16
N GLU A 247 -7.93 -6.43 3.80
CA GLU A 247 -7.62 -7.61 4.62
C GLU A 247 -6.12 -7.71 4.91
N LEU A 248 -5.29 -7.65 3.87
CA LEU A 248 -3.84 -7.76 4.04
C LEU A 248 -3.25 -6.55 4.79
N SER A 249 -3.77 -5.35 4.50
CA SER A 249 -3.38 -4.10 5.19
C SER A 249 -3.70 -4.18 6.68
N PHE A 250 -4.90 -4.68 7.03
CA PHE A 250 -5.33 -4.86 8.40
C PHE A 250 -4.42 -5.83 9.15
N ILE A 251 -4.24 -7.05 8.61
CA ILE A 251 -3.46 -8.11 9.25
C ILE A 251 -2.02 -7.67 9.50
N LYS A 252 -1.40 -6.95 8.56
CA LYS A 252 -0.04 -6.45 8.77
C LYS A 252 0.00 -5.29 9.77
N SER A 253 -0.90 -4.31 9.62
CA SER A 253 -0.86 -3.08 10.42
C SER A 253 -1.24 -3.31 11.88
N ILE A 254 -2.15 -4.25 12.17
CA ILE A 254 -2.52 -4.57 13.54
C ILE A 254 -1.39 -5.22 14.32
N LYS A 255 -0.49 -5.98 13.65
CA LYS A 255 0.73 -6.51 14.28
C LYS A 255 1.70 -5.40 14.72
N ALA A 256 1.67 -4.24 14.06
CA ALA A 256 2.50 -3.10 14.40
C ALA A 256 1.87 -2.20 15.47
N ILE A 257 0.55 -1.98 15.42
CA ILE A 257 -0.18 -1.09 16.33
C ILE A 257 -0.59 -1.80 17.63
N GLY A 258 -0.95 -3.08 17.56
CA GLY A 258 -1.52 -3.84 18.66
C GLY A 258 -3.05 -3.78 18.72
N MET A 259 -3.68 -4.89 19.13
CA MET A 259 -5.13 -5.02 19.21
C MET A 259 -5.74 -4.11 20.28
N ASP A 260 -5.07 -3.96 21.43
CA ASP A 260 -5.56 -3.14 22.55
C ASP A 260 -5.77 -1.69 22.13
N ARG A 261 -4.80 -1.14 21.37
CA ARG A 261 -4.86 0.23 20.90
C ARG A 261 -5.97 0.45 19.86
N LEU A 262 -6.22 -0.54 18.99
CA LEU A 262 -7.35 -0.51 18.07
C LEU A 262 -8.68 -0.49 18.83
N VAL A 263 -8.83 -1.37 19.82
CA VAL A 263 -10.07 -1.49 20.61
C VAL A 263 -10.33 -0.22 21.42
N SER A 264 -9.32 0.35 22.07
CA SER A 264 -9.45 1.63 22.79
C SER A 264 -9.91 2.75 21.85
N ALA A 265 -9.26 2.90 20.69
CA ALA A 265 -9.65 3.91 19.72
C ALA A 265 -11.12 3.76 19.25
N GLN A 266 -11.59 2.53 19.07
CA GLN A 266 -12.99 2.27 18.73
C GLN A 266 -13.97 2.65 19.83
N ARG A 267 -13.63 2.36 21.09
CA ARG A 267 -14.44 2.77 22.25
C ARG A 267 -14.53 4.30 22.36
N ASP A 268 -13.45 4.98 22.02
CA ASP A 268 -13.37 6.45 22.00
C ASP A 268 -14.11 7.07 20.80
N GLY A 269 -14.78 6.27 19.96
CA GLY A 269 -15.63 6.76 18.88
C GLY A 269 -14.87 7.27 17.64
N PHE A 270 -13.63 6.82 17.42
CA PHE A 270 -12.83 7.24 16.26
C PHE A 270 -13.49 6.97 14.89
N VAL A 271 -14.46 6.05 14.83
CA VAL A 271 -15.32 5.80 13.66
C VAL A 271 -16.76 5.64 14.16
N PRO A 272 -17.77 6.24 13.51
CA PRO A 272 -19.16 6.10 13.93
C PRO A 272 -19.55 4.62 14.02
N ASN A 273 -20.14 4.25 15.16
CA ASN A 273 -20.66 2.92 15.39
C ASN A 273 -21.64 2.54 14.28
N VAL A 274 -21.42 1.38 13.65
CA VAL A 274 -22.30 0.84 12.60
C VAL A 274 -23.71 0.54 13.14
N SER A 275 -23.89 0.50 14.47
CA SER A 275 -25.21 0.40 15.09
C SER A 275 -26.08 1.66 14.96
N ARG A 276 -25.62 2.69 14.23
CA ARG A 276 -26.37 3.91 13.91
C ARG A 276 -26.64 4.07 12.40
N ILE A 277 -26.47 3.01 11.61
CA ILE A 277 -26.93 2.88 10.22
C ILE A 277 -27.98 1.77 10.19
#